data_AF-A0A530KFJ8-F1
#
_entry.id   AF-A0A530KFJ8-F1
#
_cell.length_a   1.000
_cell.length_b   1.000
_cell.length_c   1.000
_cell.angle_alpha   90.00
_cell.angle_beta   90.00
_cell.angle_gamma   90.00
#
_symmetry.space_group_name_H-M   'P 1'
#
loop_
_entity.id
_entity.type
_entity.pdbx_description
1 polymer ?
#
loop_
_entity_poly.entity_id
_entity_poly.type
_entity_poly.pdbx_seq_one_letter_code
_entity_poly.pdbx_strand_id
1 'polypeptide(L)'
;LFLHHFDDARLVRLFSLLAPKAPLLLAAEPLRSMPALAAARLLPVIGVNHVTRHDAAQSVRGGFRGSELSALWRAAGREPLEERRAGPFSHVFVGASDNAGSELKP
;
A
#
# COMPACT_ATOMS: atom_id res chain seq x y z
N LEU A 1 3.03 1.96 -6.97
CA LEU A 1 3.70 1.59 -5.72
C LEU A 1 4.41 2.85 -5.24
N PHE A 2 3.72 3.65 -4.45
CA PHE A 2 4.01 5.08 -4.20
C PHE A 2 3.70 5.47 -2.76
N LEU A 3 2.68 4.86 -2.14
CA LEU A 3 2.30 5.18 -0.77
C LEU A 3 3.44 4.91 0.21
N HIS A 4 4.25 3.88 -0.05
CA HIS A 4 5.40 3.51 0.77
C HIS A 4 6.56 4.52 0.75
N HIS A 5 6.44 5.64 0.01
CA HIS A 5 7.37 6.77 0.05
C HIS A 5 6.99 7.83 1.08
N PHE A 6 5.77 7.76 1.64
CA PHE A 6 5.26 8.71 2.62
C PHE A 6 5.37 8.15 4.03
N ASP A 7 5.63 9.04 4.99
CA ASP A 7 5.40 8.75 6.39
C ASP A 7 3.89 8.77 6.73
N ASP A 8 3.55 8.24 7.90
CA ASP A 8 2.18 8.10 8.39
C ASP A 8 1.41 9.43 8.39
N ALA A 9 2.03 10.54 8.82
CA ALA A 9 1.37 11.83 8.88
C ALA A 9 1.03 12.37 7.48
N ARG A 10 1.94 12.19 6.52
CA ARG A 10 1.70 12.55 5.12
C ARG A 10 0.67 11.62 4.47
N LEU A 11 0.63 10.33 4.83
CA LEU A 11 -0.39 9.40 4.37
C LEU A 11 -1.78 9.79 4.86
N VAL A 12 -1.95 10.10 6.15
CA VAL A 12 -3.22 10.60 6.68
C VAL A 12 -3.65 11.85 5.94
N ARG A 13 -2.74 12.82 5.76
CA ARG A 13 -3.04 14.04 4.99
C ARG A 13 -3.44 13.74 3.54
N LEU A 14 -2.73 12.84 2.87
CA LEU A 14 -3.03 12.42 1.51
C LEU A 14 -4.43 11.79 1.44
N PHE A 15 -4.74 10.87 2.36
CA PHE A 15 -6.03 10.21 2.44
C PHE A 15 -7.17 11.18 2.71
N SER A 16 -7.02 12.13 3.64
CA SER A 16 -8.02 13.17 3.87
C SER A 16 -8.29 14.04 2.65
N LEU A 17 -7.27 14.28 1.80
CA LEU A 17 -7.41 15.05 0.56
C LEU A 17 -7.98 14.24 -0.60
N LEU A 18 -7.71 12.93 -0.64
CA LEU A 18 -8.19 12.01 -1.67
C LEU A 18 -9.63 11.56 -1.42
N ALA A 19 -10.00 11.26 -0.18
CA ALA A 19 -11.32 10.73 0.17
C ALA A 19 -12.51 11.52 -0.40
N PRO A 20 -12.55 12.87 -0.41
CA PRO A 20 -13.67 13.60 -1.02
C PRO A 20 -13.66 13.60 -2.56
N LYS A 21 -12.57 13.18 -3.21
CA LYS A 21 -12.36 13.26 -4.67
C LYS A 21 -12.33 11.90 -5.36
N ALA A 22 -11.99 10.85 -4.63
CA ALA A 22 -11.86 9.50 -5.11
C ALA A 22 -12.88 8.62 -4.39
N PRO A 23 -14.00 8.23 -5.03
CA PRO A 23 -15.01 7.39 -4.39
C PRO A 23 -14.45 6.03 -3.98
N LEU A 24 -13.45 5.53 -4.70
CA LEU A 24 -12.73 4.31 -4.38
C LEU A 24 -11.22 4.53 -4.53
N LEU A 25 -10.45 4.11 -3.51
CA LEU A 25 -9.00 4.07 -3.53
C LEU A 25 -8.56 2.61 -3.50
N LEU A 26 -7.83 2.19 -4.53
CA LEU A 26 -7.19 0.88 -4.63
C LEU A 26 -5.67 1.08 -4.59
N ALA A 27 -5.00 0.42 -3.65
CA ALA A 27 -3.55 0.46 -3.55
C ALA A 27 -2.98 -0.95 -3.50
N ALA A 28 -1.94 -1.19 -4.31
CA ALA A 28 -1.11 -2.38 -4.26
C ALA A 28 0.32 -1.94 -3.96
N GLU A 29 0.77 -2.19 -2.74
CA GLU A 29 2.08 -1.79 -2.21
C GLU A 29 2.91 -3.03 -1.84
N PRO A 30 4.23 -2.90 -1.61
CA PRO A 30 5.06 -4.05 -1.28
C PRO A 30 4.63 -4.59 0.06
N LEU A 31 4.57 -5.91 0.15
CA LEU A 31 4.42 -6.58 1.43
C LEU A 31 5.74 -6.46 2.19
N ARG A 32 5.71 -5.74 3.31
CA ARG A 32 6.86 -5.65 4.21
C ARG A 32 7.06 -6.96 4.95
N SER A 33 7.85 -7.85 4.35
CA SER A 33 8.13 -9.19 4.88
C SER A 33 9.58 -9.61 4.65
N MET A 34 10.12 -10.38 5.59
CA MET A 34 11.48 -10.93 5.50
C MET A 34 11.68 -11.85 4.29
N PRO A 35 10.71 -12.70 3.88
CA PRO A 35 10.82 -13.49 2.65
C PRO A 35 10.88 -12.64 1.39
N ALA A 36 10.11 -11.54 1.30
CA ALA A 36 10.19 -10.60 0.18
C ALA A 36 11.56 -9.92 0.11
N LEU A 37 12.15 -9.58 1.27
CA LEU A 37 13.50 -9.04 1.35
C LEU A 37 14.56 -10.07 0.95
N ALA A 38 14.38 -11.35 1.30
CA ALA A 38 15.26 -12.44 0.90
C ALA A 38 15.18 -12.72 -0.61
N ALA A 39 13.98 -12.72 -1.19
CA ALA A 39 13.79 -12.85 -2.64
C ALA A 39 14.42 -11.67 -3.41
N ALA A 40 14.24 -10.44 -2.92
CA ALA A 40 14.92 -9.26 -3.49
C ALA A 40 16.46 -9.39 -3.43
N ARG A 41 17.00 -10.10 -2.43
CA ARG A 41 18.44 -10.40 -2.33
C ARG A 41 18.90 -11.55 -3.23
N LEU A 42 17.99 -12.40 -3.72
CA LEU A 42 18.23 -13.52 -4.65
C LEU A 42 18.11 -13.13 -6.14
N LEU A 43 17.62 -11.92 -6.44
CA LEU A 43 17.63 -11.32 -7.80
C LEU A 43 18.98 -11.35 -8.54
N PRO A 44 20.17 -11.34 -7.89
CA PRO A 44 21.45 -11.50 -8.60
C PRO A 44 21.56 -12.83 -9.36
N VAL A 45 20.88 -13.89 -8.90
CA VAL A 45 20.96 -15.24 -9.50
C VAL A 45 20.33 -15.27 -10.91
N ILE A 46 19.48 -14.29 -11.24
CA ILE A 46 18.80 -14.17 -12.54
C ILE A 46 19.28 -12.97 -13.37
N GLY A 47 20.43 -12.35 -13.03
CA GLY A 47 21.10 -11.35 -13.87
C GLY A 47 20.58 -9.91 -13.77
N VAL A 48 19.82 -9.57 -12.71
CA VAL A 48 19.31 -8.20 -12.51
C VAL A 48 20.39 -7.29 -11.92
N ASN A 49 20.49 -6.06 -12.44
CA ASN A 49 21.53 -5.08 -12.12
C ASN A 49 21.49 -4.61 -10.64
N HIS A 50 22.63 -4.19 -10.07
CA HIS A 50 22.79 -3.84 -8.64
C HIS A 50 21.84 -2.72 -8.17
N VAL A 51 21.49 -1.79 -9.07
CA VAL A 51 20.56 -0.67 -8.80
C VAL A 51 19.15 -1.21 -8.52
N THR A 52 18.65 -2.14 -9.34
CA THR A 52 17.32 -2.74 -9.18
C THR A 52 17.19 -3.56 -7.88
N ARG A 53 18.30 -4.11 -7.37
CA ARG A 53 18.34 -4.83 -6.08
C ARG A 53 18.15 -3.88 -4.90
N HIS A 54 18.86 -2.75 -4.90
CA HIS A 54 18.75 -1.78 -3.80
C HIS A 54 17.34 -1.19 -3.77
N ASP A 55 16.81 -0.80 -4.92
CA ASP A 55 15.48 -0.21 -5.04
C ASP A 55 14.37 -1.20 -4.64
N ALA A 56 14.50 -2.48 -5.02
CA ALA A 56 13.56 -3.52 -4.60
C ALA A 56 13.59 -3.75 -3.07
N ALA A 57 14.77 -3.77 -2.46
CA ALA A 57 14.90 -3.91 -1.01
C ALA A 57 14.38 -2.70 -0.25
N GLN A 58 14.59 -1.48 -0.77
CA GLN A 58 14.03 -0.25 -0.19
C GLN A 58 12.51 -0.22 -0.31
N SER A 59 11.97 -0.63 -1.46
CA SER A 59 10.51 -0.73 -1.66
C SER A 59 9.87 -1.70 -0.66
N VAL A 60 10.46 -2.89 -0.45
CA VAL A 60 9.95 -3.85 0.55
C VAL A 60 10.01 -3.30 1.97
N ARG A 61 11.06 -2.53 2.32
CA ARG A 61 11.18 -1.93 3.66
C ARG A 61 10.18 -0.81 3.90
N GLY A 62 9.92 0.01 2.89
CA GLY A 62 8.90 1.06 2.96
C GLY A 62 7.48 0.50 2.91
N GLY A 63 7.32 -0.73 2.40
CA GLY A 63 6.03 -1.37 2.21
C GLY A 63 5.19 -1.54 3.47
N PHE A 64 4.00 -2.10 3.30
CA PHE A 64 2.98 -2.24 4.35
C PHE A 64 2.73 -3.70 4.70
N ARG A 65 2.17 -3.95 5.88
CA ARG A 65 1.72 -5.28 6.32
C ARG A 65 0.54 -5.15 7.28
N GLY A 66 -0.24 -6.22 7.41
CA GLY A 66 -1.33 -6.26 8.38
C GLY A 66 -2.41 -5.23 8.06
N SER A 67 -2.70 -4.34 9.01
CA SER A 67 -3.78 -3.34 8.94
C SER A 67 -3.27 -1.90 9.02
N GLU A 68 -2.03 -1.64 8.61
CA GLU A 68 -1.39 -0.33 8.70
C GLU A 68 -2.11 0.74 7.87
N LEU A 69 -2.45 0.43 6.62
CA LEU A 69 -3.13 1.40 5.76
C LEU A 69 -4.57 1.66 6.23
N SER A 70 -5.24 0.65 6.76
CA SER A 70 -6.55 0.74 7.39
C SER A 70 -6.53 1.63 8.62
N ALA A 71 -5.50 1.53 9.47
CA ALA A 71 -5.36 2.40 10.62
C ALA A 71 -5.19 3.87 10.21
N LEU A 72 -4.36 4.13 9.19
CA LEU A 72 -4.16 5.47 8.65
C LEU A 72 -5.40 6.02 7.94
N TRP A 73 -6.15 5.17 7.24
CA TRP A 73 -7.42 5.53 6.62
C TRP A 73 -8.49 5.91 7.66
N ARG A 74 -8.56 5.16 8.77
CA ARG A 74 -9.40 5.52 9.93
C ARG A 74 -8.97 6.82 10.59
N ALA A 75 -7.67 7.06 10.72
CA ALA A 75 -7.15 8.33 11.24
C ALA A 75 -7.50 9.53 10.32
N ALA A 76 -7.70 9.29 9.03
CA ALA A 76 -8.25 10.27 8.09
C ALA A 76 -9.78 10.44 8.18
N GLY A 77 -10.44 9.74 9.11
CA GLY A 77 -11.87 9.82 9.38
C GLY A 77 -12.72 9.02 8.39
N ARG A 78 -12.22 7.89 7.89
CA ARG A 78 -12.93 7.02 6.92
C ARG A 78 -12.84 5.56 7.30
N GLU A 79 -13.83 4.75 6.90
CA GLU A 79 -13.78 3.31 7.15
C GLU A 79 -13.17 2.57 5.95
N PRO A 80 -12.15 1.71 6.16
CA PRO A 80 -11.56 0.91 5.10
C PRO A 80 -12.50 -0.23 4.69
N LEU A 81 -12.49 -0.59 3.41
CA LEU A 81 -13.25 -1.73 2.93
C LEU A 81 -12.47 -3.04 3.10
N GLU A 82 -11.18 -3.02 2.78
CA GLU A 82 -10.37 -4.24 2.79
C GLU A 82 -8.89 -3.91 2.91
N GLU A 83 -8.15 -4.73 3.66
CA GLU A 83 -6.69 -4.75 3.62
C GLU A 83 -6.18 -6.17 3.83
N ARG A 84 -5.34 -6.64 2.91
CA ARG A 84 -4.79 -7.99 2.98
C ARG A 84 -3.51 -8.15 2.19
N ARG A 85 -2.79 -9.21 2.51
CA ARG A 85 -1.73 -9.74 1.66
C ARG A 85 -2.33 -10.31 0.36
N ALA A 86 -1.75 -9.95 -0.78
CA ALA A 86 -2.06 -10.51 -2.09
C ALA A 86 -0.82 -11.18 -2.69
N GLY A 87 -0.75 -12.51 -2.56
CA GLY A 87 0.40 -13.28 -3.03
C GLY A 87 1.67 -13.06 -2.20
N PRO A 88 2.85 -13.43 -2.74
CA PRO A 88 4.09 -13.46 -1.97
C PRO A 88 4.68 -12.08 -1.65
N PHE A 89 4.41 -11.07 -2.48
CA PHE A 89 5.14 -9.79 -2.44
C PHE A 89 4.26 -8.55 -2.37
N SER A 90 2.94 -8.69 -2.49
CA SER A 90 2.04 -7.54 -2.54
C SER A 90 1.12 -7.49 -1.33
N HIS A 91 0.81 -6.27 -0.93
CA HIS A 91 -0.15 -5.93 0.10
C HIS A 91 -1.16 -4.97 -0.51
N VAL A 92 -2.44 -5.36 -0.46
CA VAL A 92 -3.53 -4.66 -1.12
C VAL A 92 -4.40 -3.98 -0.08
N PHE A 93 -4.78 -2.75 -0.39
CA PHE A 93 -5.69 -1.93 0.40
C PHE A 93 -6.81 -1.36 -0.48
N VAL A 94 -8.02 -1.34 0.06
CA VAL A 94 -9.22 -0.78 -0.56
C VAL A 94 -9.90 0.16 0.44
N GLY A 95 -10.02 1.43 0.08
CA GLY A 95 -10.77 2.43 0.85
C GLY A 95 -11.91 3.00 0.02
N ALA A 96 -13.08 3.18 0.61
CA ALA A 96 -14.18 3.91 -0.01
C ALA A 96 -14.32 5.30 0.62
N SER A 97 -14.75 6.26 -0.18
CA SER A 97 -15.32 7.50 0.33
C SER A 97 -16.76 7.27 0.79
N ASP A 98 -17.23 8.08 1.74
CA ASP A 98 -18.62 8.07 2.18
C ASP A 98 -19.63 8.32 1.03
N ASN A 99 -19.19 8.96 -0.07
CA ASN A 99 -20.00 9.19 -1.26
C ASN A 99 -20.18 7.95 -2.14
N ALA A 100 -19.29 6.96 -2.05
CA ALA A 100 -19.36 5.77 -2.90
C ALA A 100 -20.55 4.86 -2.57
N GLY A 101 -21.01 4.88 -1.31
CA GLY A 101 -22.22 4.17 -0.88
C GLY A 101 -23.50 4.72 -1.51
N SER A 102 -23.50 5.96 -2.02
CA SER A 102 -24.65 6.58 -2.67
C SER A 102 -24.75 6.30 -4.17
N GLU A 103 -23.63 6.05 -4.86
CA GLU A 103 -23.60 5.81 -6.32
C GLU A 103 -23.69 4.31 -6.70
N LEU A 104 -23.50 3.40 -5.73
CA LEU A 104 -23.55 1.94 -5.96
C LEU A 104 -24.92 1.31 -5.73
N LYS A 105 -25.99 2.11 -5.60
CA LYS A 105 -27.37 1.61 -5.53
C LYS A 105 -27.99 1.69 -6.94
N PRO A 106 -28.31 0.55 -7.60
CA PRO A 106 -28.95 0.55 -8.91
C PRO A 106 -30.38 1.09 -8.87
#